data_AF-A0A4Q0VUJ5-F1
#
_entry.id   AF-A0A4Q0VUJ5-F1
#
_cell.length_a   1.000
_cell.length_b   1.000
_cell.length_c   1.000
_cell.angle_alpha   90.00
_cell.angle_beta   90.00
_cell.angle_gamma   90.00
#
_symmetry.space_group_name_H-M   'P 1'
#
loop_
_entity.id
_entity.type
_entity.pdbx_description
1 polymer ?
#
loop_
_entity_poly.entity_id
_entity_poly.type
_entity_poly.pdbx_seq_one_letter_code
_entity_poly.pdbx_strand_id
1 'polypeptide(L)' 'MLSNIGMPGLILIIVIALFIFGPKKLPELGRTIGSTLREFKHSVNGIMNNNESTEQKSQNETQSTNIKQ' A
#
# COMPACT_ATOMS: atom_id res chain seq x y z
N MET A 1 25.78 15.44 21.43
CA MET A 1 24.61 16.07 22.09
C MET A 1 23.28 15.73 21.41
N LEU A 2 23.18 15.68 20.07
CA LEU A 2 21.94 15.27 19.38
C LEU A 2 21.62 13.76 19.43
N SER A 3 22.59 12.87 19.60
CA SER A 3 22.32 11.42 19.66
C SER A 3 21.51 10.97 20.89
N ASN A 4 21.41 11.81 21.93
CA ASN A 4 20.56 11.54 23.10
C ASN A 4 19.09 11.88 22.86
N ILE A 5 18.75 12.50 21.72
CA ILE A 5 17.38 12.91 21.40
C ILE A 5 16.53 11.72 20.90
N GLY A 6 17.14 10.62 20.45
CA GLY A 6 16.52 9.30 20.26
C GLY A 6 15.06 9.27 19.77
N MET A 7 14.31 8.26 20.24
CA MET A 7 12.87 8.20 20.01
C MET A 7 12.06 9.35 20.63
N PRO A 8 12.40 9.90 21.81
CA PRO A 8 11.63 10.99 22.42
C PRO A 8 11.53 12.25 21.54
N GLY A 9 12.63 12.62 20.86
CA GLY A 9 12.64 13.76 19.95
C GLY A 9 11.81 13.54 18.70
N LEU A 10 11.83 12.32 18.16
CA LEU A 10 11.01 11.97 17.02
C LEU A 10 9.51 12.04 17.38
N ILE A 11 9.12 11.57 18.58
CA ILE A 11 7.76 11.72 19.09
C ILE A 11 7.37 13.20 19.16
N LEU A 12 8.24 14.09 19.66
CA LEU A 12 7.94 15.51 19.78
C LEU A 12 7.67 16.15 18.40
N ILE A 13 8.48 15.82 17.40
CA ILE A 13 8.29 16.29 16.02
C ILE A 13 6.96 15.77 15.46
N ILE A 14 6.66 14.49 15.66
CA ILE A 14 5.38 13.91 15.23
C ILE A 14 4.21 14.64 15.90
N VAL A 15 4.26 14.91 17.20
CA VAL A 15 3.17 15.60 17.90
C VAL A 15 2.92 17.00 17.30
N ILE A 16 3.97 17.76 17.00
CA ILE A 16 3.84 19.08 16.35
C ILE A 16 3.27 18.93 14.93
N ALA A 17 3.78 17.99 14.15
CA ALA A 17 3.26 17.70 12.81
C ALA A 17 1.79 17.26 12.87
N LEU A 18 1.39 16.49 13.87
CA LEU A 18 0.02 16.07 14.11
C LEU A 18 -0.88 17.22 14.57
N PHE A 19 -0.37 18.26 15.21
CA PHE A 19 -1.15 19.47 15.49
C PHE A 19 -1.50 20.23 14.21
N ILE A 20 -0.57 20.30 13.26
CA ILE A 20 -0.74 21.02 11.99
C ILE A 20 -1.58 20.20 11.00
N PHE A 21 -1.23 18.93 10.81
CA PHE A 21 -1.87 18.03 9.85
C PHE A 21 -3.05 17.27 10.45
N GLY A 22 -3.06 17.00 11.75
CA GLY A 22 -4.08 16.18 12.41
C GLY A 22 -3.72 14.68 12.46
N PRO A 23 -4.05 13.96 13.56
CA PRO A 23 -3.75 12.53 13.74
C PRO A 23 -4.43 11.61 12.73
N LYS A 24 -5.50 12.07 12.07
CA LYS A 24 -6.21 11.30 11.04
C LYS A 24 -5.54 11.37 9.67
N LYS A 25 -4.79 12.44 9.36
CA LYS A 25 -4.20 12.62 8.03
C LYS A 25 -3.01 11.71 7.76
N LEU A 26 -2.12 11.48 8.74
CA LEU A 26 -1.00 10.54 8.57
C LEU A 26 -1.45 9.11 8.22
N PRO A 27 -2.40 8.47 8.95
CA PRO A 27 -2.85 7.12 8.60
C PRO A 27 -3.66 7.09 7.30
N GLU A 28 -4.38 8.16 6.96
CA GLU A 28 -5.09 8.29 5.68
C GLU A 28 -4.10 8.35 4.50
N LEU A 29 -3.07 9.18 4.58
CA LEU A 29 -1.98 9.25 3.59
C LEU A 29 -1.25 7.90 3.49
N GLY A 30 -0.96 7.25 4.62
CA GLY A 30 -0.33 5.93 4.64
C GLY A 30 -1.18 4.85 3.97
N ARG A 31 -2.51 4.89 4.12
CA ARG A 31 -3.43 3.97 3.42
C ARG A 31 -3.41 4.21 1.91
N THR A 32 -3.50 5.46 1.47
CA THR A 32 -3.48 5.80 0.05
C THR A 32 -2.14 5.42 -0.60
N ILE A 33 -1.03 5.87 -0.01
CA ILE A 33 0.33 5.55 -0.49
C ILE A 33 0.58 4.04 -0.42
N GLY A 34 0.10 3.38 0.63
CA GLY A 34 0.25 1.94 0.81
C GLY A 34 -0.48 1.12 -0.26
N SER A 35 -1.70 1.51 -0.63
CA SER A 35 -2.44 0.89 -1.74
C SER A 35 -1.71 1.10 -3.06
N THR A 36 -1.25 2.32 -3.36
CA THR A 36 -0.45 2.62 -4.56
C THR A 36 0.84 1.80 -4.61
N LEU A 37 1.59 1.75 -3.50
CA LEU A 37 2.84 0.98 -3.43
C LEU A 37 2.58 -0.52 -3.56
N ARG A 38 1.45 -1.01 -3.04
CA ARG A 38 1.06 -2.41 -3.16
C ARG A 38 0.73 -2.76 -4.61
N GLU A 39 -0.06 -1.96 -5.30
CA GLU A 39 -0.34 -2.15 -6.73
C GLU A 39 0.94 -2.05 -7.56
N PHE A 40 1.76 -1.03 -7.30
CA PHE A 40 3.07 -0.87 -7.94
C PHE A 40 3.95 -2.11 -7.78
N LYS A 41 4.04 -2.67 -6.56
CA LYS A 41 4.74 -3.92 -6.30
C LYS A 41 4.16 -5.08 -7.13
N HIS A 42 2.83 -5.23 -7.20
CA HIS A 42 2.21 -6.32 -7.96
C HIS A 42 2.51 -6.18 -9.47
N SER A 43 2.46 -4.97 -10.01
CA SER A 43 2.83 -4.70 -11.41
C SER A 43 4.30 -5.01 -11.67
N VAL A 44 5.22 -4.54 -10.82
CA VAL A 44 6.65 -4.80 -10.96
C VAL A 44 6.96 -6.30 -10.85
N ASN A 45 6.36 -7.01 -9.89
CA ASN A 45 6.52 -8.45 -9.75
C ASN A 45 5.96 -9.22 -10.95
N GLY A 46 4.84 -8.79 -11.53
CA GLY A 46 4.28 -9.41 -12.74
C GLY A 46 5.13 -9.23 -13.99
N ILE A 47 5.86 -8.11 -14.09
CA ILE A 47 6.81 -7.84 -15.18
C ILE A 47 8.10 -8.66 -14.98
N MET A 48 8.61 -8.73 -13.74
CA MET A 48 9.81 -9.51 -13.42
C MET A 48 9.59 -11.01 -13.65
N ASN A 49 8.46 -11.55 -13.19
CA ASN A 49 8.12 -12.96 -13.38
C ASN A 49 7.77 -13.33 -14.84
N ASN A 50 7.55 -12.37 -15.75
CA ASN A 50 7.31 -12.67 -17.17
C ASN A 50 8.59 -13.14 -17.90
N ASN A 51 9.77 -13.02 -17.30
CA ASN A 51 11.00 -13.65 -17.78
C ASN A 51 11.23 -15.08 -17.24
N GLU A 52 10.37 -15.56 -16.32
CA GLU A 52 10.52 -16.85 -15.66
C GLU A 52 9.15 -17.50 -15.36
N SER A 53 8.64 -18.21 -16.38
CA SER A 53 7.65 -19.28 -16.29
C SER A 53 6.22 -18.92 -15.86
N THR A 54 5.31 -19.06 -16.83
CA THR A 54 3.89 -19.43 -16.72
C THR A 54 3.57 -20.28 -15.47
N GLU A 55 2.67 -19.81 -14.59
CA GLU A 55 1.47 -20.54 -14.11
C GLU A 55 0.76 -19.88 -12.90
N GLN A 56 -0.59 -19.86 -13.01
CA GLN A 56 -1.62 -19.79 -11.93
C GLN A 56 -1.85 -18.46 -11.16
N LYS A 57 -3.07 -18.00 -10.88
CA LYS A 57 -4.44 -18.54 -11.04
C LYS A 57 -5.49 -17.42 -10.89
N SER A 58 -6.54 -17.56 -11.70
CA SER A 58 -7.80 -16.80 -11.78
C SER A 58 -8.72 -16.89 -10.55
N GLN A 59 -9.52 -15.84 -10.31
CA GLN A 59 -11.00 -15.84 -10.08
C GLN A 59 -11.42 -14.41 -9.70
N ASN A 60 -12.53 -13.85 -10.22
CA ASN A 60 -13.90 -14.26 -9.93
C ASN A 60 -14.84 -14.12 -11.15
N GLU A 61 -15.60 -15.19 -11.44
CA GLU A 61 -16.78 -15.22 -12.30
C GLU A 61 -18.04 -14.76 -11.55
N THR A 62 -18.96 -14.06 -12.24
CA THR A 62 -20.40 -13.88 -11.96
C THR A 62 -20.92 -13.07 -13.18
N GLN A 63 -21.97 -13.38 -13.96
CA GLN A 63 -23.06 -14.35 -13.95
C GLN A 63 -23.99 -13.96 -15.13
N SER A 64 -24.67 -14.94 -15.75
CA SER A 64 -25.80 -14.79 -16.71
C SER A 64 -25.46 -14.26 -18.11
N THR A 65 -25.83 -14.91 -19.22
CA THR A 65 -27.14 -15.51 -19.53
C THR A 65 -27.03 -16.70 -20.49
N ASN A 66 -27.90 -17.70 -20.25
CA ASN A 66 -28.59 -18.55 -21.23
C ASN A 66 -28.44 -18.08 -22.69
N ILE A 67 -28.13 -18.93 -23.67
CA ILE A 67 -29.11 -19.81 -24.30
C ILE A 67 -28.36 -21.03 -24.90
N LYS A 68 -28.72 -22.22 -24.42
CA LYS A 68 -28.52 -23.49 -25.11
C LYS A 68 -29.91 -23.88 -25.62
N GLN A 69 -30.13 -23.81 -26.93
CA GLN A 69 -30.93 -24.74 -27.75
C GLN A 69 -30.66 -24.42 -29.22
#